data_AF-A0A9E4M4P3-F1
#
_entry.id   AF-A0A9E4M4P3-F1
#
_cell.length_a   1.000
_cell.length_b   1.000
_cell.length_c   1.000
_cell.angle_alpha   90.00
_cell.angle_beta   90.00
_cell.angle_gamma   90.00
#
_symmetry.space_group_name_H-M   'P 1'
#
loop_
_entity.id
_entity.type
_entity.pdbx_description
1 polymer ?
#
loop_
_entity_poly.entity_id
_entity_poly.type
_entity_poly.pdbx_seq_one_letter_code
_entity_poly.pdbx_strand_id
1 'polypeptide(L)'
;MIIEDLNDALGGYAWLQRNLADALHSWRGAESDAEVATFLHSTARRFEQHSAGWEALLADSPALAASERVRPPSPGWEQLFDGAATETAERLVVLIHVVLPRMLTSLERFAGHLGEVSEAEEQRFCAAVTTDLRAQQSRGVALLDQRTPAPSQRRLSAALGRRLADLSC
;
A
#
# COMPACT_ATOMS: atom_id res chain seq x y z
N MET A 1 5.84 -22.43 -2.31
CA MET A 1 5.09 -21.49 -3.15
C MET A 1 5.21 -21.96 -4.58
N ILE A 2 4.11 -22.10 -5.33
CA ILE A 2 4.19 -22.40 -6.78
C ILE A 2 4.21 -21.10 -7.59
N ILE A 3 4.58 -21.15 -8.87
CA ILE A 3 4.70 -19.96 -9.74
C ILE A 3 3.39 -19.18 -9.88
N GLU A 4 2.25 -19.87 -9.78
CA GLU A 4 0.91 -19.26 -9.80
C GLU A 4 0.65 -18.44 -8.53
N ASP A 5 0.96 -18.99 -7.34
CA ASP A 5 0.86 -18.25 -6.07
C ASP A 5 1.75 -17.00 -6.07
N LEU A 6 2.94 -17.10 -6.67
CA LEU A 6 3.88 -15.99 -6.80
C LEU A 6 3.31 -14.90 -7.71
N ASN A 7 2.82 -15.26 -8.90
CA ASN A 7 2.23 -14.29 -9.83
C ASN A 7 0.96 -13.64 -9.25
N ASP A 8 0.12 -14.39 -8.55
CA ASP A 8 -1.05 -13.84 -7.87
C ASP A 8 -0.66 -12.82 -6.79
N ALA A 9 0.39 -13.11 -6.01
CA ALA A 9 0.89 -12.19 -5.00
C ALA A 9 1.49 -10.92 -5.61
N LEU A 10 2.36 -11.06 -6.62
CA LEU A 10 2.96 -9.93 -7.35
C LEU A 10 1.88 -9.06 -8.00
N GLY A 11 0.89 -9.71 -8.61
CA GLY A 11 -0.29 -9.09 -9.20
C GLY A 11 -1.13 -8.29 -8.21
N GLY A 12 -1.36 -8.87 -7.02
CA GLY A 12 -2.04 -8.21 -5.92
C GLY A 12 -1.30 -6.96 -5.43
N TYR A 13 0.03 -7.01 -5.32
CA TYR A 13 0.84 -5.85 -4.95
C TYR A 13 0.84 -4.75 -6.02
N ALA A 14 0.98 -5.14 -7.29
CA ALA A 14 0.88 -4.22 -8.42
C ALA A 14 -0.46 -3.46 -8.41
N TRP A 15 -1.57 -4.19 -8.25
CA TRP A 15 -2.91 -3.62 -8.20
C TRP A 15 -3.08 -2.69 -6.99
N LEU A 16 -2.66 -3.14 -5.80
CA LEU A 16 -2.82 -2.39 -4.56
C LEU A 16 -2.09 -1.05 -4.62
N GLN A 17 -0.84 -1.05 -5.07
CA GLN A 17 -0.04 0.18 -5.12
C GLN A 17 -0.51 1.14 -6.22
N ARG A 18 -1.01 0.63 -7.35
CA ARG A 18 -1.67 1.47 -8.37
C ARG A 18 -2.87 2.21 -7.80
N ASN A 19 -3.80 1.49 -7.18
CA ASN A 19 -5.01 2.09 -6.62
C ASN A 19 -4.71 3.03 -5.45
N LEU A 20 -3.70 2.71 -4.64
CA LEU A 20 -3.19 3.62 -3.62
C LEU A 20 -2.65 4.91 -4.21
N ALA A 21 -1.88 4.86 -5.30
CA ALA A 21 -1.37 6.05 -5.96
C ALA A 21 -2.53 6.95 -6.46
N ASP A 22 -3.54 6.36 -7.09
CA ASP A 22 -4.72 7.09 -7.57
C ASP A 22 -5.48 7.78 -6.42
N ALA A 23 -5.70 7.05 -5.31
CA ALA A 23 -6.29 7.62 -4.10
C ALA A 23 -5.47 8.80 -3.55
N LEU A 24 -4.14 8.67 -3.50
CA LEU A 24 -3.26 9.73 -3.01
C LEU A 24 -3.24 10.95 -3.94
N HIS A 25 -3.31 10.78 -5.25
CA HIS A 25 -3.44 11.89 -6.20
C HIS A 25 -4.78 12.62 -6.03
N SER A 26 -5.87 11.87 -5.84
CA SER A 26 -7.19 12.43 -5.54
C SER A 26 -7.16 13.25 -4.25
N TRP A 27 -6.59 12.69 -3.17
CA TRP A 27 -6.45 13.40 -1.89
C TRP A 27 -5.59 14.65 -2.01
N ARG A 28 -4.48 14.57 -2.75
CA ARG A 28 -3.62 15.73 -3.04
C ARG A 28 -4.39 16.83 -3.77
N GLY A 29 -5.24 16.48 -4.75
CA GLY A 29 -6.04 17.44 -5.50
C GLY A 29 -7.01 18.24 -4.63
N ALA A 30 -7.43 17.68 -3.50
CA ALA A 30 -8.29 18.32 -2.51
C ALA A 30 -7.53 18.91 -1.31
N GLU A 31 -6.19 18.81 -1.27
CA GLU A 31 -5.38 19.20 -0.13
C GLU A 31 -4.99 20.69 -0.17
N SER A 32 -5.17 21.37 0.96
CA SER A 32 -4.84 22.79 1.13
C SER A 32 -3.47 23.01 1.80
N ASP A 33 -3.00 22.06 2.60
CA ASP A 33 -1.69 22.08 3.23
C ASP A 33 -0.60 21.65 2.23
N ALA A 34 0.30 22.57 1.90
CA ALA A 34 1.34 22.35 0.90
C ALA A 34 2.33 21.23 1.28
N GLU A 35 2.64 21.04 2.57
CA GLU A 35 3.53 19.98 3.01
C GLU A 35 2.86 18.62 2.91
N VAL A 36 1.56 18.56 3.26
CA VAL A 36 0.75 17.35 3.10
C VAL A 36 0.59 17.00 1.63
N ALA A 37 0.27 17.97 0.78
CA ALA A 37 0.16 17.77 -0.67
C ALA A 37 1.48 17.23 -1.27
N THR A 38 2.62 17.76 -0.80
CA THR A 38 3.95 17.30 -1.21
C THR A 38 4.22 15.88 -0.74
N PHE A 39 3.87 15.55 0.51
CA PHE A 39 3.97 14.20 1.04
C PHE A 39 3.13 13.21 0.23
N LEU A 40 1.83 13.49 0.05
CA LEU A 40 0.90 12.66 -0.73
C LEU A 40 1.41 12.43 -2.16
N HIS A 41 1.87 13.48 -2.84
CA HIS A 41 2.44 13.38 -4.18
C HIS A 41 3.67 12.46 -4.23
N SER A 42 4.61 12.66 -3.29
CA SER A 42 5.84 11.86 -3.26
C SER A 42 5.57 10.38 -2.95
N THR A 43 4.60 10.09 -2.08
CA THR A 43 4.18 8.73 -1.75
C THR A 43 3.46 8.08 -2.93
N ALA A 44 2.57 8.81 -3.62
CA ALA A 44 1.90 8.32 -4.83
C ALA A 44 2.92 7.94 -5.90
N ARG A 45 3.92 8.80 -6.15
CA ARG A 45 5.00 8.53 -7.10
C ARG A 45 5.80 7.28 -6.76
N ARG A 46 6.05 7.03 -5.47
CA ARG A 46 6.71 5.79 -5.04
C ARG A 46 5.85 4.56 -5.29
N PHE A 47 4.54 4.63 -5.01
CA PHE A 47 3.63 3.53 -5.30
C PHE A 47 3.51 3.22 -6.79
N GLU A 48 3.53 4.22 -7.66
CA GLU A 48 3.55 3.99 -9.11
C GLU A 48 4.84 3.29 -9.55
N GLN A 49 5.99 3.70 -9.01
CA GLN A 49 7.27 3.05 -9.27
C GLN A 49 7.27 1.61 -8.78
N HIS A 50 6.75 1.37 -7.58
CA HIS A 50 6.67 0.03 -7.01
C HIS A 50 5.71 -0.85 -7.81
N SER A 51 4.53 -0.34 -8.17
CA SER A 51 3.54 -1.03 -9.00
C SER A 51 4.14 -1.49 -10.33
N ALA A 52 4.83 -0.59 -11.04
CA ALA A 52 5.53 -0.94 -12.28
C ALA A 52 6.62 -2.00 -12.07
N GLY A 53 7.35 -1.94 -10.96
CA GLY A 53 8.36 -2.94 -10.64
C GLY A 53 7.78 -4.31 -10.30
N TRP A 54 6.64 -4.39 -9.60
CA TRP A 54 5.93 -5.66 -9.39
C TRP A 54 5.44 -6.26 -10.69
N GLU A 55 4.91 -5.44 -11.60
CA GLU A 55 4.47 -5.91 -12.91
C GLU A 55 5.61 -6.44 -13.76
N ALA A 56 6.80 -5.83 -13.66
CA ALA A 56 8.00 -6.29 -14.36
C ALA A 56 8.50 -7.67 -13.86
N LEU A 57 8.16 -8.04 -12.62
CA LEU A 57 8.50 -9.34 -12.03
C LEU A 57 7.47 -10.42 -12.32
N LEU A 58 6.31 -10.08 -12.91
CA LEU A 58 5.33 -11.08 -13.32
C LEU A 58 5.93 -11.96 -14.42
N ALA A 59 5.93 -13.27 -14.19
CA ALA A 59 6.37 -14.20 -15.23
C ALA A 59 5.42 -14.14 -16.43
N ASP A 60 5.99 -14.19 -17.64
CA ASP A 60 5.22 -14.34 -18.87
C ASP A 60 4.60 -15.75 -18.94
N SER A 61 3.43 -15.90 -18.33
CA SER A 61 2.65 -17.12 -18.43
C SER A 61 1.65 -17.03 -19.58
N PRO A 62 1.76 -17.86 -20.63
CA PRO A 62 0.74 -17.93 -21.69
C PRO A 62 -0.62 -18.43 -21.18
N ALA A 63 -0.70 -18.92 -19.94
CA ALA A 63 -1.94 -19.39 -19.31
C ALA A 63 -2.75 -18.28 -18.60
N LEU A 64 -2.20 -17.08 -18.42
CA LEU A 64 -2.88 -15.96 -17.76
C LEU A 64 -2.98 -14.76 -18.70
N ALA A 65 -4.19 -14.29 -18.97
CA ALA A 65 -4.40 -13.03 -19.68
C ALA A 65 -3.86 -11.84 -18.86
N ALA A 66 -3.42 -10.76 -19.51
CA ALA A 66 -2.84 -9.60 -18.80
C ALA A 66 -3.77 -8.99 -17.74
N SER A 67 -5.08 -9.02 -17.96
CA SER A 67 -6.11 -8.58 -17.00
C SER A 67 -6.30 -9.52 -15.80
N GLU A 68 -5.90 -10.77 -15.91
CA GLU A 68 -5.99 -11.77 -14.84
C GLU A 68 -4.78 -11.69 -13.89
N ARG A 69 -3.69 -11.06 -14.34
CA ARG A 69 -2.43 -10.96 -13.59
C ARG A 69 -2.40 -9.84 -12.56
N VAL A 70 -3.22 -8.79 -12.68
CA VAL A 70 -3.20 -7.62 -11.78
C VAL A 70 -4.63 -7.34 -11.29
N ARG A 71 -4.95 -7.86 -10.11
CA ARG A 71 -6.30 -7.88 -9.54
C ARG A 71 -6.25 -7.60 -8.03
N PRO A 72 -7.37 -7.15 -7.40
CA PRO A 72 -7.39 -6.91 -5.96
C PRO A 72 -6.99 -8.16 -5.17
N PRO A 73 -6.13 -8.03 -4.14
CA PRO A 73 -5.76 -9.16 -3.29
C PRO A 73 -6.92 -9.66 -2.43
N SER A 74 -7.94 -8.83 -2.18
CA SER A 74 -9.25 -9.23 -1.65
C SER A 74 -10.31 -8.15 -1.95
N PRO A 75 -11.62 -8.49 -1.95
CA PRO A 75 -12.71 -7.51 -2.16
C PRO A 75 -12.71 -6.34 -1.16
N GLY A 76 -12.16 -6.54 0.03
CA GLY A 76 -12.05 -5.51 1.06
C GLY A 76 -11.21 -4.30 0.70
N TRP A 77 -10.24 -4.47 -0.21
CA TRP A 77 -9.36 -3.38 -0.60
C TRP A 77 -10.05 -2.36 -1.50
N GLU A 78 -10.98 -2.78 -2.35
CA GLU A 78 -11.78 -1.85 -3.18
C GLU A 78 -12.60 -0.91 -2.28
N GLN A 79 -13.25 -1.46 -1.25
CA GLN A 79 -14.09 -0.70 -0.32
C GLN A 79 -13.30 0.25 0.60
N LEU A 80 -12.01 0.00 0.82
CA LEU A 80 -11.13 0.87 1.60
C LEU A 80 -10.94 2.24 0.93
N PHE A 81 -10.98 2.29 -0.41
CA PHE A 81 -10.71 3.49 -1.19
C PHE A 81 -11.96 4.29 -1.57
N ASP A 82 -13.13 3.64 -1.61
CA ASP A 82 -14.39 4.25 -2.06
C ASP A 82 -15.10 5.15 -1.02
N GLY A 83 -14.52 5.38 0.17
CA GLY A 83 -15.17 6.29 1.13
C GLY A 83 -14.67 6.30 2.57
N ALA A 84 -13.45 5.84 2.85
CA ALA A 84 -13.00 5.68 4.22
C ALA A 84 -12.60 7.00 4.94
N ALA A 85 -12.26 8.07 4.22
CA ALA A 85 -11.77 9.30 4.84
C ALA A 85 -12.11 10.58 4.05
N THR A 86 -12.79 11.51 4.72
CA THR A 86 -13.23 12.78 4.11
C THR A 86 -12.28 13.93 4.42
N GLU A 87 -11.61 13.90 5.57
CA GLU A 87 -10.70 14.95 6.01
C GLU A 87 -9.22 14.56 5.88
N THR A 88 -8.34 15.56 5.71
CA THR A 88 -6.88 15.38 5.58
C THR A 88 -6.27 14.57 6.71
N ALA A 89 -6.58 14.91 7.96
CA ALA A 89 -6.04 14.22 9.12
C ALA A 89 -6.47 12.74 9.15
N GLU A 90 -7.71 12.46 8.73
CA GLU A 90 -8.22 11.10 8.65
C GLU A 90 -7.51 10.28 7.59
N ARG A 91 -7.34 10.85 6.39
CA ARG A 91 -6.61 10.24 5.27
C ARG A 91 -5.19 9.90 5.65
N LEU A 92 -4.50 10.81 6.33
CA LEU A 92 -3.14 10.59 6.83
C LEU A 92 -3.12 9.48 7.89
N VAL A 93 -4.03 9.48 8.87
CA VAL A 93 -4.12 8.40 9.87
C VAL A 93 -4.38 7.04 9.22
N VAL A 94 -5.30 6.95 8.24
CA VAL A 94 -5.56 5.71 7.49
C VAL A 94 -4.30 5.22 6.80
N LEU A 95 -3.64 6.10 6.05
CA LEU A 95 -2.44 5.76 5.31
C LEU A 95 -1.33 5.27 6.26
N ILE A 96 -1.05 6.04 7.31
CA ILE A 96 0.15 5.87 8.15
C ILE A 96 -0.02 4.78 9.21
N HIS A 97 -1.21 4.65 9.79
CA HIS A 97 -1.46 3.73 10.89
C HIS A 97 -2.21 2.47 10.48
N VAL A 98 -2.74 2.39 9.26
CA VAL A 98 -3.44 1.18 8.81
C VAL A 98 -2.85 0.62 7.52
N VAL A 99 -2.82 1.41 6.44
CA VAL A 99 -2.39 0.91 5.13
C VAL A 99 -0.91 0.53 5.13
N LEU A 100 -0.01 1.47 5.45
CA LEU A 100 1.43 1.23 5.42
C LEU A 100 1.88 0.08 6.35
N PRO A 101 1.44 0.02 7.63
CA PRO A 101 1.78 -1.11 8.51
C PRO A 101 1.32 -2.45 7.95
N ARG A 102 0.11 -2.50 7.39
CA ARG A 102 -0.45 -3.74 6.84
C ARG A 102 0.30 -4.20 5.61
N MET A 103 0.68 -3.27 4.72
CA MET A 103 1.53 -3.56 3.58
C MET A 103 2.88 -4.11 4.03
N LEU A 104 3.52 -3.47 5.02
CA LEU A 104 4.79 -3.94 5.58
C LEU A 104 4.68 -5.36 6.14
N THR A 105 3.68 -5.65 6.98
CA THR A 105 3.46 -7.01 7.52
C THR A 105 3.19 -8.03 6.43
N SER A 106 2.41 -7.66 5.41
CA SER A 106 2.13 -8.53 4.27
C SER A 106 3.40 -8.83 3.47
N LEU A 107 4.21 -7.80 3.20
CA LEU A 107 5.45 -7.91 2.44
C LEU A 107 6.53 -8.69 3.18
N GLU A 108 6.66 -8.50 4.50
CA GLU A 108 7.55 -9.28 5.36
C GLU A 108 7.18 -10.76 5.36
N ARG A 109 5.86 -11.06 5.45
CA ARG A 109 5.38 -12.43 5.33
C ARG A 109 5.71 -12.99 3.95
N PHE A 110 5.38 -12.28 2.87
CA PHE A 110 5.67 -12.72 1.51
C PHE A 110 7.17 -12.99 1.30
N ALA A 111 8.04 -12.05 1.72
CA ALA A 111 9.48 -12.20 1.65
C ALA A 111 10.00 -13.42 2.42
N GLY A 112 9.42 -13.72 3.58
CA GLY A 112 9.73 -14.94 4.34
C GLY A 112 9.38 -16.24 3.61
N HIS A 113 8.38 -16.22 2.73
CA HIS A 113 7.98 -17.39 1.92
C HIS A 113 8.73 -17.50 0.58
N LEU A 114 9.49 -16.47 0.16
CA LEU A 114 10.31 -16.52 -1.05
C LEU A 114 11.51 -17.48 -0.93
N GLY A 115 11.91 -17.83 0.30
CA GLY A 115 13.21 -18.43 0.65
C GLY A 115 13.60 -19.78 0.04
N GLU A 116 12.75 -20.43 -0.74
CA GLU A 116 13.09 -21.69 -1.42
C GLU A 116 12.81 -21.69 -2.95
N VAL A 117 12.13 -20.66 -3.48
CA VAL A 117 11.56 -20.71 -4.84
C VAL A 117 11.88 -19.46 -5.69
N SER A 118 12.20 -18.31 -5.08
CA SER A 118 12.36 -17.06 -5.86
C SER A 118 13.79 -16.80 -6.33
N GLU A 119 13.89 -16.03 -7.41
CA GLU A 119 15.15 -15.52 -7.90
C GLU A 119 15.66 -14.40 -6.97
N ALA A 120 16.94 -14.05 -7.11
CA ALA A 120 17.56 -13.01 -6.29
C ALA A 120 16.93 -11.62 -6.52
N GLU A 121 16.15 -11.45 -7.59
CA GLU A 121 15.57 -10.18 -8.00
C GLU A 121 14.32 -9.81 -7.20
N GLU A 122 13.40 -10.74 -6.98
CA GLU A 122 12.19 -10.52 -6.18
C GLU A 122 12.56 -10.22 -4.72
N GLN A 123 13.55 -10.92 -4.17
CA GLN A 123 14.05 -10.63 -2.82
C GLN A 123 14.63 -9.23 -2.71
N ARG A 124 15.44 -8.82 -3.70
CA ARG A 124 16.01 -7.47 -3.77
C ARG A 124 14.90 -6.41 -3.89
N PHE A 125 13.89 -6.67 -4.70
CA PHE A 125 12.80 -5.73 -4.89
C PHE A 125 11.90 -5.62 -3.65
N CYS A 126 11.55 -6.73 -3.00
CA CYS A 126 10.87 -6.74 -1.70
C CYS A 126 11.62 -5.92 -0.65
N ALA A 127 12.95 -6.06 -0.57
CA ALA A 127 13.78 -5.28 0.36
C ALA A 127 13.76 -3.78 0.05
N ALA A 128 13.81 -3.41 -1.23
CA ALA A 128 13.73 -2.01 -1.68
C ALA A 128 12.37 -1.39 -1.32
N VAL A 129 11.27 -2.07 -1.66
CA VAL A 129 9.92 -1.61 -1.34
C VAL A 129 9.72 -1.51 0.18
N THR A 130 10.18 -2.48 0.95
CA THR A 130 10.11 -2.43 2.43
C THR A 130 10.82 -1.20 3.00
N THR A 131 12.01 -0.88 2.49
CA THR A 131 12.80 0.28 2.90
C THR A 131 12.04 1.58 2.61
N ASP A 132 11.49 1.70 1.40
CA ASP A 132 10.72 2.87 1.00
C ASP A 132 9.45 3.04 1.84
N LEU A 133 8.70 1.96 2.08
CA LEU A 133 7.48 1.99 2.90
C LEU A 133 7.77 2.46 4.33
N ARG A 134 8.85 1.97 4.95
CA ARG A 134 9.27 2.43 6.29
C ARG A 134 9.64 3.92 6.28
N ALA A 135 10.36 4.38 5.25
CA ALA A 135 10.72 5.79 5.13
C ALA A 135 9.47 6.69 4.98
N GLN A 136 8.49 6.28 4.17
CA GLN A 136 7.22 7.01 4.05
C GLN A 136 6.43 7.01 5.35
N GLN A 137 6.40 5.88 6.05
CA GLN A 137 5.73 5.78 7.35
C GLN A 137 6.34 6.73 8.37
N SER A 138 7.66 6.73 8.54
CA SER A 138 8.36 7.62 9.48
C SER A 138 8.11 9.10 9.16
N ARG A 139 8.18 9.47 7.87
CA ARG A 139 7.89 10.84 7.44
C ARG A 139 6.43 11.23 7.68
N GLY A 140 5.50 10.31 7.42
CA GLY A 140 4.07 10.53 7.67
C GLY A 140 3.76 10.73 9.16
N VAL A 141 4.34 9.91 10.04
CA VAL A 141 4.19 10.06 11.51
C VAL A 141 4.64 11.45 11.96
N ALA A 142 5.83 11.89 11.52
CA ALA A 142 6.34 13.22 11.87
C ALA A 142 5.39 14.34 11.39
N LEU A 143 4.78 14.18 10.22
CA LEU A 143 3.81 15.12 9.66
C LEU A 143 2.50 15.17 10.47
N LEU A 144 2.03 14.00 10.92
CA LEU A 144 0.82 13.84 11.74
C LEU A 144 0.99 14.42 13.15
N ASP A 145 2.14 14.19 13.79
CA ASP A 145 2.43 14.67 15.15
C ASP A 145 2.41 16.21 15.23
N GLN A 146 2.74 16.89 14.14
CA GLN A 146 2.67 18.34 14.02
C GLN A 146 1.24 18.88 13.87
N ARG A 147 0.27 18.01 13.48
CA ARG A 147 -1.07 18.43 13.01
C ARG A 147 -2.23 17.89 13.84
N THR A 148 -2.04 16.82 14.61
CA THR A 148 -3.15 16.18 15.33
C THR A 148 -2.73 15.73 16.73
N PRO A 149 -3.52 16.01 17.78
CA PRO A 149 -3.25 15.49 19.12
C PRO A 149 -3.28 13.94 19.15
N ALA A 150 -2.32 13.33 19.85
CA ALA A 150 -2.23 11.86 19.98
C ALA A 150 -3.54 11.14 20.41
N PRO A 151 -4.40 11.70 21.29
CA PRO A 151 -5.66 11.04 21.67
C PRO A 151 -6.73 10.98 20.58
N SER A 152 -6.74 11.91 19.61
CA SER A 152 -7.65 11.85 18.46
C SER A 152 -7.12 10.90 17.40
N GLN A 153 -5.80 10.89 17.15
CA GLN A 153 -5.15 9.94 16.24
C GLN A 153 -5.46 8.47 16.64
N ARG A 154 -5.29 8.11 17.92
CA ARG A 154 -5.54 6.74 18.40
C ARG A 154 -6.99 6.29 18.25
N ARG A 155 -7.96 7.19 18.52
CA ARG A 155 -9.39 6.86 18.39
C ARG A 155 -9.78 6.65 16.94
N LEU A 156 -9.29 7.51 16.04
CA LEU A 156 -9.56 7.41 14.62
C LEU A 156 -8.90 6.17 14.00
N SER A 157 -7.63 5.92 14.32
CA SER A 157 -6.91 4.72 13.90
C SER A 157 -7.58 3.44 14.40
N ALA A 158 -8.05 3.40 15.65
CA ALA A 158 -8.75 2.22 16.18
C ALA A 158 -10.13 2.00 15.54
N ALA A 159 -10.86 3.06 15.23
CA ALA A 159 -12.16 2.97 14.56
C ALA A 159 -11.99 2.47 13.11
N LEU A 160 -11.03 3.03 12.39
CA LEU A 160 -10.76 2.67 11.00
C LEU A 160 -10.07 1.30 10.91
N GLY A 161 -9.14 0.99 11.82
CA GLY A 161 -8.50 -0.34 11.90
C GLY A 161 -9.51 -1.47 12.10
N ARG A 162 -10.54 -1.27 12.94
CA ARG A 162 -11.65 -2.24 13.08
C ARG A 162 -12.47 -2.37 11.81
N ARG A 163 -12.89 -1.25 11.23
CA ARG A 163 -13.65 -1.24 9.97
C ARG A 163 -12.89 -1.92 8.83
N LEU A 164 -11.56 -1.79 8.80
CA LEU A 164 -10.71 -2.43 7.81
C LEU A 164 -10.42 -3.91 8.11
N ALA A 165 -10.36 -4.31 9.38
CA ALA A 165 -10.32 -5.72 9.75
C ALA A 165 -11.59 -6.46 9.28
N ASP A 166 -12.75 -5.83 9.42
CA ASP A 166 -14.05 -6.38 8.99
C ASP A 166 -14.16 -6.53 7.47
N LEU A 167 -13.46 -5.68 6.71
CA LEU A 167 -13.41 -5.75 5.24
C LEU A 167 -12.41 -6.78 4.71
N SER A 168 -11.50 -7.26 5.56
CA SER A 168 -10.38 -8.12 5.14
C SER A 168 -10.63 -9.62 5.29
N CYS A 169 -11.82 -10.00 5.75
CA CYS A 169 -12.34 -11.37 5.78
C CYS A 169 -13.07 -11.66 4.47
#